data_AF-A0A7J9A0L2-F1
#
_entry.id   AF-A0A7J9A0L2-F1
#
_cell.length_a   1.000
_cell.length_b   1.000
_cell.length_c   1.000
_cell.angle_alpha   90.00
_cell.angle_beta   90.00
_cell.angle_gamma   90.00
#
_symmetry.space_group_name_H-M   'P 1'
#
loop_
_entity.id
_entity.type
_entity.pdbx_description
1 polymer ?
#
loop_
_entity_poly.entity_id
_entity_poly.type
_entity_poly.pdbx_seq_one_letter_code
_entity_poly.pdbx_strand_id
1 'polypeptide(L)'
;MVNKPMLPLSPYPKKWEKPLKGTMKISFDIAVSNTKTSFGVIAHDSEGFVIGRGFSLKNEEMAGHWVNSMLSKKASRLLDC
;
A
#
# COMPACT_ATOMS: atom_id res chain seq x y z
N MET A 1 -3.69 -21.61 -28.03
CA MET A 1 -3.92 -21.88 -26.60
C MET A 1 -3.78 -20.57 -25.85
N VAL A 2 -4.88 -20.00 -25.36
CA VAL A 2 -4.86 -18.76 -24.57
C VAL A 2 -4.65 -19.15 -23.12
N ASN A 3 -3.54 -18.71 -22.51
CA ASN A 3 -3.34 -18.83 -21.08
C ASN A 3 -4.44 -18.03 -20.37
N LYS A 4 -5.33 -18.74 -19.68
CA LYS A 4 -6.39 -18.14 -18.86
C LYS A 4 -5.70 -17.34 -17.76
N PRO A 5 -5.96 -16.03 -17.58
CA PRO A 5 -5.40 -15.29 -16.47
C PRO A 5 -5.95 -15.91 -15.18
N MET A 6 -5.08 -16.61 -14.44
CA MET A 6 -5.41 -17.11 -13.12
C MET A 6 -5.58 -15.90 -12.21
N LEU A 7 -6.83 -15.51 -11.98
CA LEU A 7 -7.16 -14.59 -10.90
C LEU A 7 -6.58 -15.16 -9.59
N PRO A 8 -5.99 -14.33 -8.71
CA PRO A 8 -5.43 -14.80 -7.47
C PRO A 8 -6.50 -15.57 -6.69
N LEU A 9 -6.11 -16.74 -6.19
CA LEU A 9 -6.92 -17.62 -5.35
C LEU A 9 -7.61 -16.75 -4.28
N SER A 10 -8.93 -16.90 -4.14
CA SER A 10 -9.76 -16.14 -3.20
C SER A 10 -9.00 -15.92 -1.88
N PRO A 11 -8.88 -14.68 -1.37
CA PRO A 11 -8.14 -14.43 -0.15
C PRO A 11 -8.74 -15.31 0.94
N TYR A 12 -7.97 -16.31 1.38
CA TYR A 12 -8.32 -17.10 2.55
C TYR A 12 -8.57 -16.07 3.66
N PRO A 13 -9.72 -16.09 4.37
CA PRO A 13 -10.00 -15.12 5.41
C PRO A 13 -9.04 -15.38 6.56
N LYS A 14 -7.80 -14.87 6.44
CA LYS A 14 -6.89 -14.74 7.55
C LYS A 14 -7.59 -13.79 8.51
N LYS A 15 -7.97 -14.32 9.67
CA LYS A 15 -8.37 -13.49 10.80
C LYS A 15 -7.27 -12.45 10.98
N TRP A 16 -7.66 -11.21 11.23
CA TRP A 16 -6.69 -10.16 11.52
C TRP A 16 -5.88 -10.58 12.75
N GLU A 17 -4.58 -10.79 12.55
CA GLU A 17 -3.64 -11.10 13.61
C GLU A 17 -2.87 -9.83 13.97
N LYS A 18 -2.67 -9.61 15.27
CA LYS A 18 -1.86 -8.50 15.75
C LYS A 18 -0.42 -8.72 15.26
N PRO A 19 0.23 -7.70 14.66
CA PRO A 19 1.63 -7.79 14.28
C PRO A 19 2.50 -8.16 15.48
N LEU A 20 3.61 -8.88 15.25
CA LEU A 20 4.57 -9.17 16.30
C LEU A 20 5.08 -7.87 16.92
N LYS A 21 5.36 -7.89 18.24
CA LYS A 21 5.91 -6.73 18.94
C LYS A 21 7.20 -6.27 18.26
N GLY A 22 7.29 -4.96 17.98
CA GLY A 22 8.40 -4.38 17.21
C GLY A 22 8.20 -4.42 15.68
N THR A 23 7.07 -4.93 15.18
CA THR A 23 6.70 -4.84 13.77
C THR A 23 5.81 -3.62 13.54
N MET A 24 6.14 -2.81 12.54
CA MET A 24 5.30 -1.72 12.07
C MET A 24 4.37 -2.21 10.95
N LYS A 25 3.08 -1.93 11.07
CA LYS A 25 2.11 -2.19 10.00
C LYS A 25 2.01 -0.95 9.10
N ILE A 26 2.19 -1.14 7.80
CA ILE A 26 1.98 -0.10 6.80
C ILE A 26 0.70 -0.41 6.02
N SER A 27 -0.30 0.46 6.14
CA SER A 27 -1.49 0.45 5.30
C SER A 27 -1.27 1.40 4.12
N PHE A 28 -1.60 0.97 2.90
CA PHE A 28 -1.51 1.82 1.71
C PHE A 28 -2.84 1.79 0.96
N ASP A 29 -3.25 2.95 0.47
CA ASP A 29 -4.45 3.12 -0.34
C ASP A 29 -4.11 3.91 -1.61
N ILE A 30 -4.80 3.57 -2.68
CA ILE A 30 -4.62 4.18 -4.00
C ILE A 30 -5.98 4.55 -4.54
N ALA A 31 -6.15 5.79 -4.97
CA ALA A 31 -7.31 6.20 -5.73
C ALA A 31 -6.88 6.68 -7.11
N VAL A 32 -7.48 6.11 -8.14
CA VAL A 32 -7.26 6.48 -9.54
C VAL A 32 -8.56 7.09 -10.07
N SER A 33 -8.49 8.28 -10.66
CA SER A 33 -9.61 8.97 -11.27
C SER A 33 -9.12 9.70 -12.52
N ASN A 34 -9.57 9.26 -13.71
CA ASN A 34 -9.15 9.79 -15.00
C ASN A 34 -7.62 10.06 -15.03
N THR A 35 -7.24 11.34 -15.11
CA THR A 35 -5.85 11.82 -15.15
C THR A 35 -5.21 12.04 -13.79
N LYS A 36 -5.80 11.56 -12.70
CA LYS A 36 -5.30 11.78 -11.34
C LYS A 36 -5.12 10.45 -10.62
N THR A 37 -3.95 10.29 -10.03
CA THR A 37 -3.65 9.18 -9.13
C THR A 37 -3.21 9.74 -7.79
N SER A 38 -3.89 9.33 -6.71
CA SER A 38 -3.51 9.66 -5.35
C SER A 38 -3.12 8.42 -4.57
N PHE A 39 -2.18 8.60 -3.63
CA PHE A 39 -1.63 7.56 -2.79
C PHE A 39 -1.64 8.02 -1.34
N GLY A 40 -2.22 7.20 -0.47
CA GLY A 40 -2.15 7.34 0.98
C GLY A 40 -1.30 6.23 1.56
N VAL A 41 -0.47 6.55 2.55
CA VAL A 41 0.24 5.57 3.36
C VAL A 41 0.14 5.95 4.83
N ILE A 42 -0.16 4.97 5.67
CA ILE A 42 -0.26 5.13 7.12
C ILE A 42 0.56 4.03 7.80
N ALA A 43 1.43 4.44 8.71
CA ALA A 43 2.22 3.57 9.55
C ALA A 43 1.57 3.45 10.93
N HIS A 44 1.40 2.22 11.39
CA HIS A 44 0.93 1.90 12.73
C HIS A 44 2.00 1.10 13.48
N ASP A 45 2.16 1.37 14.77
CA ASP A 45 2.98 0.54 15.66
C ASP A 45 2.34 -0.84 15.90
N SER A 46 3.02 -1.67 16.68
CA SER A 46 2.53 -3.01 17.02
C SER A 46 1.25 -3.00 17.88
N GLU A 47 0.91 -1.88 18.50
CA GLU A 47 -0.33 -1.72 19.28
C GLU A 47 -1.49 -1.18 18.44
N GLY A 48 -1.20 -0.71 17.23
CA GLY A 48 -2.17 -0.16 16.28
C GLY A 48 -2.25 1.36 16.28
N PHE A 49 -1.43 2.06 17.08
CA PHE A 49 -1.38 3.52 17.06
C PHE A 49 -0.69 4.03 15.81
N VAL A 50 -1.19 5.14 15.26
CA VAL A 50 -0.58 5.77 14.08
C VAL A 50 0.71 6.47 14.50
N ILE A 51 1.81 6.10 13.87
CA ILE A 51 3.14 6.68 14.12
C ILE A 51 3.67 7.48 12.92
N GLY A 52 3.03 7.37 11.75
CA GLY A 52 3.41 8.14 10.57
C GLY A 52 2.34 8.13 9.49
N ARG A 53 2.30 9.17 8.67
CA ARG A 53 1.41 9.26 7.50
C ARG A 53 2.06 10.00 6.36
N GLY A 54 1.71 9.61 5.14
CA GLY A 54 2.16 10.26 3.92
C GLY A 54 1.07 10.25 2.86
N PHE A 55 0.97 11.34 2.11
CA PHE A 55 0.08 11.44 0.97
C PHE A 55 0.83 11.95 -0.25
N SER A 56 0.37 11.59 -1.45
CA SER A 56 0.87 12.14 -2.72
C SER A 56 -0.24 12.13 -3.76
N LEU A 57 -0.27 13.17 -4.59
CA LEU A 57 -1.16 13.29 -5.74
C LEU A 57 -0.31 13.50 -6.99
N LYS A 58 -0.63 12.78 -8.06
CA LYS A 58 -0.11 13.01 -9.39
C LYS A 58 -1.27 13.29 -10.35
N ASN A 59 -1.10 14.32 -11.17
CA ASN A 59 -2.05 14.70 -12.22
C ASN A 59 -1.67 14.06 -13.56
N GLU A 60 -1.34 12.76 -13.54
CA GLU A 60 -1.10 11.97 -14.74
C GLU A 60 -1.71 10.57 -14.57
N GLU A 61 -2.13 9.96 -15.68
CA GLU A 61 -2.45 8.53 -15.73
C GLU A 61 -1.18 7.72 -15.44
N MET A 62 -1.18 6.96 -14.34
CA MET A 62 -0.05 6.10 -14.00
C MET A 62 -0.29 4.67 -14.48
N ALA A 63 0.65 4.14 -15.26
CA ALA A 63 0.71 2.70 -15.51
C ALA A 63 0.98 1.96 -14.18
N GLY A 64 0.22 0.89 -13.91
CA GLY A 64 0.22 0.19 -12.62
C GLY A 64 1.57 -0.34 -12.13
N HIS A 65 2.58 -0.45 -12.99
CA HIS A 65 3.93 -0.85 -12.58
C HIS A 65 4.69 0.27 -11.82
N TRP A 66 4.42 1.54 -12.12
CA TRP A 66 5.07 2.68 -11.45
C TRP A 66 4.55 2.92 -10.03
N VAL A 67 3.30 2.52 -9.78
CA VAL A 67 2.62 2.60 -8.50
C VAL A 67 3.43 1.92 -7.39
N ASN A 68 3.86 0.67 -7.63
CA ASN A 68 4.60 -0.11 -6.64
C ASN A 68 5.96 0.52 -6.29
N SER A 69 6.66 1.06 -7.28
CA SER A 69 7.95 1.75 -7.06
C SER A 69 7.78 3.01 -6.21
N MET A 70 6.72 3.79 -6.46
CA MET A 70 6.46 5.01 -5.70
C MET A 70 6.01 4.72 -4.26
N LEU A 71 5.18 3.70 -4.07
CA LEU A 71 4.76 3.22 -2.75
C LEU A 71 5.96 2.74 -1.93
N SER A 72 6.83 1.92 -2.52
CA SER A 72 8.08 1.45 -1.90
C SER A 72 8.92 2.64 -1.38
N LYS A 73 9.13 3.66 -2.22
CA LYS A 73 9.90 4.86 -1.84
C LYS A 73 9.23 5.66 -0.72
N LYS A 74 7.90 5.75 -0.72
CA LYS A 74 7.16 6.50 0.30
C LYS A 74 7.13 5.75 1.64
N ALA A 75 6.98 4.43 1.61
CA ALA A 75 7.04 3.56 2.78
C ALA A 75 8.45 3.57 3.41
N SER A 76 9.52 3.54 2.61
CA SER A 76 10.90 3.65 3.11
C SER A 76 11.10 4.93 3.93
N ARG A 77 10.63 6.08 3.42
CA ARG A 77 10.76 7.36 4.15
C ARG A 77 10.03 7.39 5.50
N LEU A 78 9.00 6.57 5.69
CA LEU A 78 8.30 6.44 6.97
C LEU A 78 9.03 5.52 7.94
N LEU A 79 9.94 4.67 7.46
CA LEU A 79 10.79 3.80 8.27
C LEU A 79 12.11 4.50 8.67
N ASP A 80 12.49 5.57 7.96
CA ASP A 80 13.73 6.33 8.20
C ASP A 80 13.55 7.47 9.23
N CYS A 81 12.42 7.55 9.94
CA CYS A 81 12.08 8.59 10.92
C CYS A 81 12.24 8.11 12.37
#